data_AF-F9G9S3-F1
#
_entry.id   AF-F9G9S3-F1
#
_cell.length_a   1.000
_cell.length_b   1.000
_cell.length_c   1.000
_cell.angle_alpha   90.00
_cell.angle_beta   90.00
_cell.angle_gamma   90.00
#
_symmetry.space_group_name_H-M   'P 1'
#
loop_
_entity.id
_entity.type
_entity.pdbx_description
1 polymer ?
#
loop_
_entity_poly.entity_id
_entity_poly.type
_entity_poly.pdbx_seq_one_letter_code
_entity_poly.pdbx_strand_id
1 'polypeptide(L)'
;LYAVLDQRSSNEKAQSILTLSHGTAIILLSLYVLYLVFQVRTHSNLFDPENQNEGSGEVEHVEPTLGPIAAIAVLAVTTLLITFCADYLVDSIDDFVKASGISRAFVGLILIPIVGNAAEHVTAVVVATRDKMDLAMGVAIGSSIQIALLVTPFLVIVGWIAGYEMTLHFET
;
A
#
# COMPACT_ATOMS: atom_id res chain seq x y z
N LEU A 1 -9.54 18.94 39.51
CA LEU A 1 -10.87 18.38 39.17
C LEU A 1 -11.19 18.54 37.69
N TYR A 2 -11.26 19.76 37.15
CA TYR A 2 -11.51 20.00 35.72
C TYR A 2 -10.50 19.31 34.77
N ALA A 3 -9.20 19.39 35.06
CA ALA A 3 -8.17 18.69 34.27
C ALA A 3 -8.34 17.16 34.27
N VAL A 4 -8.83 16.57 35.37
CA VAL A 4 -9.05 15.11 35.48
C VAL A 4 -10.32 14.67 34.74
N LEU A 5 -11.35 15.52 34.70
CA LEU A 5 -12.59 15.27 33.95
C LEU A 5 -12.38 15.41 32.44
N ASP A 6 -11.61 16.41 32.02
CA ASP A 6 -11.24 16.62 30.60
C ASP A 6 -10.33 15.49 30.07
N GLN A 7 -9.39 15.03 30.91
CA GLN A 7 -8.51 13.91 30.58
C GLN A 7 -9.27 12.57 30.48
N ARG A 8 -10.32 12.35 31.27
CA ARG A 8 -11.25 11.22 31.09
C ARG A 8 -11.95 11.27 29.72
N SER A 9 -12.46 12.45 29.34
CA SER A 9 -13.12 12.63 28.05
C SER A 9 -12.18 12.42 26.86
N SER A 10 -10.93 12.90 26.95
CA SER A 10 -9.92 12.72 25.89
C SER A 10 -9.53 11.25 25.71
N ASN A 11 -9.32 10.52 26.81
CA ASN A 11 -8.95 9.11 26.74
C ASN A 11 -10.10 8.24 26.23
N GLU A 12 -11.34 8.53 26.66
CA GLU A 12 -12.54 7.88 26.14
C GLU A 12 -12.73 8.13 24.64
N LYS A 13 -12.42 9.34 24.15
CA LYS A 13 -12.44 9.65 22.72
C LYS A 13 -11.38 8.86 21.95
N ALA A 14 -10.14 8.82 22.44
CA ALA A 14 -9.05 8.07 21.80
C ALA A 14 -9.39 6.57 21.71
N GLN A 15 -9.89 5.98 22.81
CA GLN A 15 -10.30 4.59 22.86
C GLN A 15 -11.51 4.30 21.93
N SER A 16 -12.43 5.25 21.79
CA SER A 16 -13.56 5.16 20.85
C SER A 16 -13.08 5.20 19.40
N ILE A 17 -12.15 6.10 19.06
CA ILE A 17 -11.52 6.19 17.72
C ILE A 17 -10.80 4.88 17.39
N LEU A 18 -10.05 4.32 18.35
CA LEU A 18 -9.33 3.07 18.16
C LEU A 18 -10.30 1.89 17.92
N THR A 19 -11.34 1.77 18.74
CA THR A 19 -12.38 0.73 18.59
C THR A 19 -13.10 0.84 17.25
N LEU A 20 -13.45 2.07 16.84
CA LEU A 20 -14.07 2.34 15.54
C LEU A 20 -13.12 2.00 14.38
N SER A 21 -11.82 2.29 14.54
CA SER A 21 -10.79 1.98 13.55
C SER A 21 -10.63 0.46 13.36
N HIS A 22 -10.63 -0.32 14.43
CA HIS A 22 -10.60 -1.78 14.35
C HIS A 22 -11.83 -2.33 13.61
N GLY A 23 -13.03 -1.85 13.97
CA GLY A 23 -14.28 -2.26 13.30
C GLY A 23 -14.25 -1.94 11.80
N THR A 24 -13.82 -0.72 11.46
CA THR A 24 -13.68 -0.28 10.06
C THR A 24 -12.65 -1.11 9.31
N ALA A 25 -11.51 -1.42 9.92
CA ALA A 25 -10.46 -2.24 9.31
C ALA A 25 -10.95 -3.64 8.95
N ILE A 26 -11.73 -4.29 9.83
CA ILE A 26 -12.33 -5.61 9.56
C ILE A 26 -13.29 -5.53 8.36
N ILE A 27 -14.11 -4.48 8.29
CA ILE A 27 -15.04 -4.27 7.16
C ILE A 27 -14.26 -4.08 5.85
N LEU A 28 -13.24 -3.22 5.84
CA LEU A 28 -12.42 -2.94 4.66
C LEU A 28 -11.71 -4.21 4.15
N LEU A 29 -11.13 -5.02 5.04
CA LEU A 29 -10.51 -6.31 4.66
C LEU A 29 -11.54 -7.30 4.13
N SER A 30 -12.73 -7.35 4.71
CA SER A 30 -13.82 -8.19 4.21
C SER A 30 -14.25 -7.75 2.80
N LEU A 31 -14.34 -6.44 2.56
CA LEU A 31 -14.58 -5.89 1.23
C LEU A 31 -13.45 -6.21 0.25
N TYR A 32 -12.19 -6.21 0.70
CA TYR A 32 -11.07 -6.62 -0.14
C TYR A 32 -11.16 -8.09 -0.55
N VAL A 33 -11.56 -8.99 0.36
CA VAL A 33 -11.78 -10.40 0.02
C VAL A 33 -12.91 -10.54 -1.01
N LEU A 34 -14.02 -9.81 -0.84
CA LEU A 34 -15.10 -9.79 -1.84
C LEU A 34 -14.62 -9.22 -3.17
N TYR A 35 -13.78 -8.19 -3.16
CA TYR A 35 -13.13 -7.63 -4.34
C TYR A 35 -12.23 -8.65 -5.04
N LEU A 36 -11.42 -9.42 -4.32
CA LEU A 36 -10.61 -10.50 -4.89
C LEU A 36 -11.48 -11.61 -5.50
N VAL A 37 -12.60 -11.98 -4.86
CA VAL A 37 -13.56 -12.93 -5.44
C VAL A 37 -14.17 -12.37 -6.71
N PHE A 38 -14.49 -11.07 -6.75
CA PHE A 38 -14.98 -10.41 -7.94
C PHE A 38 -13.94 -10.42 -9.07
N GLN A 39 -12.71 -10.04 -8.75
CA GLN A 39 -11.59 -9.94 -9.68
C GLN A 39 -11.18 -11.29 -10.26
N VAL A 40 -11.03 -12.32 -9.42
CA VAL A 40 -10.49 -13.62 -9.83
C VAL A 40 -11.57 -14.56 -10.36
N ARG A 41 -12.84 -14.40 -9.93
CA ARG A 41 -13.90 -15.37 -10.24
C ARG A 41 -15.04 -14.83 -11.09
N THR A 42 -15.66 -13.72 -10.70
CA THR A 42 -16.90 -13.29 -11.36
C THR A 42 -16.64 -12.46 -12.61
N HIS A 43 -15.58 -11.66 -12.62
CA HIS A 43 -15.22 -10.76 -13.71
C HIS A 43 -13.76 -10.91 -14.14
N SER A 44 -13.19 -12.13 -14.05
CA SER A 44 -11.79 -12.41 -14.42
C SER A 44 -11.44 -11.95 -15.82
N ASN A 45 -12.38 -12.01 -16.77
CA ASN A 45 -12.17 -11.56 -18.14
C ASN A 45 -11.87 -10.05 -18.26
N LEU A 46 -12.41 -9.22 -17.36
CA LEU A 46 -12.11 -7.77 -17.32
C LEU A 46 -10.71 -7.47 -16.76
N PHE A 47 -10.14 -8.39 -15.99
CA PHE A 47 -8.82 -8.24 -15.36
C PHE A 47 -7.74 -9.11 -16.01
N ASP A 48 -8.06 -9.74 -17.14
CA ASP A 48 -7.14 -10.61 -17.87
C ASP A 48 -6.02 -9.77 -18.49
N PRO A 49 -4.74 -10.05 -18.18
CA PRO A 49 -3.61 -9.32 -18.76
C PRO A 49 -3.49 -9.52 -20.29
N GLU A 50 -4.03 -10.59 -20.86
CA GLU A 50 -3.98 -10.82 -22.31
C GLU A 50 -4.92 -9.87 -23.07
N ASN A 51 -6.16 -9.69 -22.60
CA ASN A 51 -7.13 -8.73 -23.17
C ASN A 51 -6.66 -7.28 -23.03
N GLN A 52 -5.82 -7.02 -22.04
CA GLN A 52 -5.21 -5.73 -21.77
C GLN A 52 -4.07 -5.41 -22.75
N ASN A 53 -3.40 -6.41 -23.30
CA ASN A 53 -2.23 -6.21 -24.16
C ASN A 53 -2.52 -6.09 -25.67
N GLU A 54 -3.76 -6.29 -26.11
CA GLU A 54 -4.16 -6.36 -27.54
C GLU A 54 -3.89 -5.08 -28.38
N GLY A 55 -3.54 -3.95 -27.75
CA GLY A 55 -3.26 -2.68 -28.44
C GLY A 55 -1.80 -2.40 -28.83
N SER A 56 -0.81 -3.21 -28.41
CA SER A 56 0.59 -2.97 -28.81
C SER A 56 0.92 -3.80 -30.04
N GLY A 57 1.06 -3.15 -31.19
CA GLY A 57 1.78 -3.70 -32.35
C GLY A 57 3.29 -3.85 -32.10
N GLU A 58 3.70 -4.24 -30.90
CA GLU A 58 5.08 -4.54 -30.55
C GLU A 58 5.31 -6.04 -30.68
N VAL A 59 6.43 -6.38 -31.31
CA VAL A 59 7.01 -7.72 -31.45
C VAL A 59 6.82 -8.50 -30.15
N GLU A 60 6.38 -9.77 -30.23
CA GLU A 60 6.50 -10.76 -29.15
C GLU A 60 7.98 -10.83 -28.71
N HIS A 61 8.40 -9.91 -27.85
CA HIS A 61 9.54 -10.16 -27.01
C HIS A 61 9.08 -11.28 -26.10
N VAL A 62 9.57 -12.49 -26.39
CA VAL A 62 9.49 -13.62 -25.46
C VAL A 62 10.10 -13.10 -24.17
N GLU A 63 9.25 -12.68 -23.23
CA GLU A 63 9.70 -12.25 -21.94
C GLU A 63 10.40 -13.46 -21.32
N PRO A 64 11.67 -13.36 -20.94
CA PRO A 64 12.39 -14.48 -20.36
C PRO A 64 11.67 -14.91 -19.08
N THR A 65 10.99 -16.05 -19.14
CA THR A 65 10.25 -16.59 -18.01
C THR A 65 11.20 -17.24 -17.02
N LEU A 66 11.17 -16.76 -15.79
CA LEU A 66 11.92 -17.38 -14.70
C LEU A 66 11.23 -18.69 -14.33
N GLY A 67 12.01 -19.78 -14.24
CA GLY A 67 11.51 -21.02 -13.66
C GLY A 67 11.03 -20.79 -12.22
N PRO A 68 10.04 -21.56 -11.71
CA PRO A 68 9.42 -21.30 -10.40
C PRO A 68 10.42 -21.20 -9.24
N ILE A 69 11.47 -22.04 -9.25
CA ILE A 69 12.52 -22.04 -8.24
C ILE A 69 13.34 -20.75 -8.29
N ALA A 70 13.70 -20.29 -9.48
CA ALA A 70 14.44 -19.04 -9.66
C ALA A 70 13.58 -17.83 -9.24
N ALA A 71 12.29 -17.83 -9.58
CA ALA A 71 11.35 -16.79 -9.17
C ALA A 71 11.23 -16.71 -7.64
N ILE A 72 11.05 -17.86 -6.96
CA ILE A 72 11.00 -17.91 -5.48
C ILE A 72 12.32 -17.44 -4.87
N ALA A 73 13.45 -17.86 -5.42
CA ALA A 73 14.77 -17.45 -4.92
C ALA A 73 14.98 -15.94 -5.04
N VAL A 74 14.66 -15.36 -6.21
CA VAL A 74 14.76 -13.91 -6.45
C VAL A 74 13.82 -13.14 -5.55
N LEU A 75 12.57 -13.60 -5.39
CA LEU A 75 11.59 -13.00 -4.49
C LEU A 75 12.12 -12.97 -3.05
N ALA A 76 12.58 -14.11 -2.53
CA ALA A 76 13.09 -14.21 -1.16
C ALA A 76 14.31 -13.32 -0.93
N VAL A 77 15.29 -13.33 -1.84
CA VAL A 77 16.49 -12.49 -1.74
C VAL A 77 16.14 -11.01 -1.79
N THR A 78 15.26 -10.61 -2.72
CA THR A 78 14.86 -9.21 -2.88
C THR A 78 14.08 -8.73 -1.66
N THR A 79 13.16 -9.54 -1.13
CA THR A 79 12.44 -9.22 0.11
C THR A 79 13.40 -9.02 1.27
N LEU A 80 14.40 -9.88 1.46
CA LEU A 80 15.40 -9.71 2.52
C LEU A 80 16.19 -8.41 2.36
N LEU A 81 16.66 -8.09 1.15
CA LEU A 81 17.37 -6.85 0.88
C LEU A 81 16.50 -5.62 1.16
N ILE A 82 15.23 -5.64 0.72
CA ILE A 82 14.26 -4.57 1.01
C ILE A 82 14.05 -4.43 2.51
N THR A 83 13.92 -5.53 3.26
CA THR A 83 13.79 -5.48 4.73
C THR A 83 14.97 -4.78 5.38
N PHE A 84 16.22 -5.11 4.99
CA PHE A 84 17.40 -4.42 5.53
C PHE A 84 17.40 -2.93 5.17
N CYS A 85 17.13 -2.59 3.92
CA CYS A 85 17.07 -1.19 3.48
C CYS A 85 15.96 -0.41 4.19
N ALA A 86 14.79 -1.03 4.43
CA ALA A 86 13.67 -0.41 5.10
C ALA A 86 13.96 -0.13 6.57
N ASP A 87 14.68 -1.02 7.26
CA ASP A 87 15.11 -0.83 8.65
C ASP A 87 16.02 0.40 8.78
N TYR A 88 17.08 0.46 7.98
CA TYR A 88 17.97 1.63 7.93
C TYR A 88 17.25 2.92 7.51
N LEU A 89 16.30 2.83 6.58
CA LEU A 89 15.51 3.97 6.14
C LEU A 89 14.68 4.52 7.30
N VAL A 90 13.96 3.67 8.03
CA VAL A 90 13.11 4.06 9.17
C VAL A 90 13.94 4.65 10.30
N ASP A 91 15.08 4.05 10.63
CA ASP A 91 16.01 4.57 11.64
C ASP A 91 16.54 5.96 11.30
N SER A 92 16.76 6.22 10.00
CA SER A 92 17.27 7.51 9.54
C SER A 92 16.23 8.64 9.53
N ILE A 93 14.93 8.34 9.65
CA ILE A 93 13.85 9.34 9.55
C ILE A 93 13.99 10.40 10.63
N ASP A 94 14.22 10.01 11.88
CA ASP A 94 14.20 10.96 13.00
C ASP A 94 15.38 11.93 12.95
N ASP A 95 16.55 11.46 12.50
CA ASP A 95 17.72 12.32 12.29
C ASP A 95 17.56 13.22 11.07
N PHE A 96 16.96 12.70 9.99
CA PHE A 96 16.62 13.51 8.80
C PHE A 96 15.64 14.64 9.14
N VAL A 97 14.59 14.35 9.91
CA VAL A 97 13.60 15.35 10.37
C VAL A 97 14.27 16.45 11.18
N LYS A 98 15.17 16.10 12.11
CA LYS A 98 15.92 17.08 12.92
C LYS A 98 16.86 17.95 12.09
N ALA A 99 17.53 17.37 11.10
CA ALA A 99 18.52 18.06 10.28
C ALA A 99 17.91 18.94 9.19
N SER A 100 16.83 18.49 8.56
CA SER A 100 16.19 19.18 7.42
C SER A 100 15.11 20.17 7.85
N GLY A 101 14.57 20.05 9.07
CA GLY A 101 13.41 20.82 9.53
C GLY A 101 12.09 20.42 8.87
N ILE A 102 12.06 19.33 8.10
CA ILE A 102 10.86 18.78 7.46
C ILE A 102 10.10 17.90 8.45
N SER A 103 8.77 17.97 8.48
CA SER A 103 7.95 17.18 9.42
C SER A 103 7.96 15.67 9.11
N ARG A 104 7.82 14.85 10.15
CA ARG A 104 7.66 13.39 10.00
C ARG A 104 6.47 13.01 9.12
N ALA A 105 5.39 13.81 9.21
CA ALA A 105 4.22 13.66 8.35
C ALA A 105 4.55 13.87 6.87
N PHE A 106 5.34 14.87 6.50
CA PHE A 106 5.76 15.08 5.11
C PHE A 106 6.63 13.93 4.60
N VAL A 107 7.58 13.46 5.41
CA VAL A 107 8.41 12.29 5.05
C VAL A 107 7.52 11.07 4.79
N GLY A 108 6.57 10.78 5.70
CA GLY A 108 5.68 9.63 5.59
C GLY A 108 4.64 9.72 4.48
N LEU A 109 4.10 10.91 4.21
CA LEU A 109 2.99 11.12 3.26
C LEU A 109 3.45 11.47 1.84
N ILE A 110 4.64 12.05 1.68
CA ILE A 110 5.17 12.47 0.37
C ILE A 110 6.39 11.66 -0.02
N LEU A 111 7.46 11.66 0.79
CA LEU A 111 8.73 11.07 0.38
C LEU A 111 8.67 9.53 0.27
N ILE A 112 8.13 8.87 1.30
CA ILE A 112 8.05 7.40 1.31
C ILE A 112 7.19 6.87 0.15
N PRO A 113 5.97 7.39 -0.13
CA PRO A 113 5.15 6.89 -1.24
C PRO A 113 5.79 7.11 -2.61
N ILE A 114 6.48 8.24 -2.82
CA ILE A 114 7.16 8.50 -4.10
C ILE A 114 8.22 7.43 -4.38
N VAL A 115 9.06 7.12 -3.38
CA VAL A 115 10.14 6.13 -3.54
C VAL A 115 9.56 4.71 -3.62
N GLY A 116 8.61 4.38 -2.74
CA GLY A 116 7.98 3.06 -2.67
C GLY A 116 7.23 2.67 -3.95
N ASN A 117 6.60 3.64 -4.61
CA ASN A 117 5.78 3.40 -5.81
C ASN A 117 6.48 3.87 -7.11
N ALA A 118 7.76 4.26 -7.05
CA ALA A 118 8.47 4.82 -8.21
C ALA A 118 8.47 3.86 -9.42
N ALA A 119 8.72 2.57 -9.20
CA ALA A 119 8.76 1.56 -10.25
C ALA A 119 7.39 1.39 -10.93
N GLU A 120 6.30 1.44 -10.15
CA GLU A 120 4.93 1.38 -10.66
C GLU A 120 4.59 2.63 -11.47
N HIS A 121 4.94 3.82 -10.97
CA HIS A 121 4.74 5.08 -11.70
C HIS A 121 5.50 5.10 -13.03
N VAL A 122 6.75 4.64 -13.06
CA VAL A 122 7.52 4.55 -14.30
C VAL A 122 6.83 3.60 -15.28
N THR A 123 6.39 2.43 -14.83
CA THR A 123 5.65 1.47 -15.67
C THR A 123 4.37 2.08 -16.22
N ALA A 124 3.56 2.74 -15.38
CA ALA A 124 2.32 3.39 -15.80
C ALA A 124 2.58 4.49 -16.86
N VAL A 125 3.63 5.31 -16.67
CA VAL A 125 4.01 6.34 -17.66
C VAL A 125 4.46 5.70 -18.97
N VAL A 126 5.33 4.68 -18.93
CA VAL A 126 5.80 3.99 -20.14
C VAL A 126 4.61 3.41 -20.92
N VAL A 127 3.69 2.72 -20.24
CA VAL A 127 2.50 2.15 -20.87
C VAL A 127 1.57 3.25 -21.42
N ALA A 128 1.42 4.38 -20.71
CA ALA A 128 0.67 5.53 -21.21
C ALA A 128 1.30 6.17 -22.45
N THR A 129 2.64 6.23 -22.55
CA THR A 129 3.32 6.76 -23.76
C THR A 129 3.11 5.88 -24.99
N ARG A 130 2.64 4.64 -24.82
CA ARG A 130 2.28 3.71 -25.90
C ARG A 130 0.78 3.77 -26.25
N ASP A 131 0.09 4.85 -25.91
CA ASP A 131 -1.34 5.08 -26.15
C ASP A 131 -2.27 4.07 -25.45
N LYS A 132 -1.77 3.39 -24.42
CA LYS A 132 -2.54 2.43 -23.61
C LYS A 132 -2.96 3.04 -22.28
N MET A 133 -3.76 4.10 -22.33
CA MET A 133 -4.18 4.81 -21.12
C MET A 133 -5.00 3.93 -20.16
N ASP A 134 -5.83 3.02 -20.67
CA ASP A 134 -6.64 2.12 -19.83
C ASP A 134 -5.77 1.19 -18.96
N LEU A 135 -4.63 0.74 -19.48
CA LEU A 135 -3.67 -0.06 -18.72
C LEU A 135 -2.94 0.76 -17.67
N ALA A 136 -2.52 1.98 -18.02
CA ALA A 136 -1.88 2.88 -17.06
C ALA A 136 -2.83 3.21 -15.90
N MET A 137 -4.11 3.45 -16.20
CA MET A 137 -5.17 3.62 -15.21
C MET A 137 -5.39 2.35 -14.39
N GLY A 138 -5.35 1.17 -15.00
CA GLY A 138 -5.43 -0.12 -14.32
C GLY A 138 -4.35 -0.31 -13.26
N VAL A 139 -3.09 0.01 -13.60
CA VAL A 139 -1.96 -0.02 -12.66
C VAL A 139 -2.19 0.93 -11.48
N ALA A 140 -2.54 2.19 -11.76
CA ALA A 140 -2.73 3.22 -10.74
C ALA A 140 -3.92 2.93 -9.80
N ILE A 141 -5.06 2.54 -10.36
CA ILE A 141 -6.27 2.21 -9.60
C ILE A 141 -6.04 0.93 -8.78
N GLY A 142 -5.41 -0.09 -9.37
CA GLY A 142 -5.10 -1.34 -8.68
C GLY A 142 -4.25 -1.13 -7.43
N SER A 143 -3.15 -0.37 -7.55
CA SER A 143 -2.28 -0.02 -6.43
C SER A 143 -3.04 0.78 -5.35
N SER A 144 -3.88 1.74 -5.75
CA SER A 144 -4.72 2.52 -4.82
C SER A 144 -5.72 1.66 -4.05
N ILE A 145 -6.39 0.72 -4.72
CA ILE A 145 -7.33 -0.23 -4.09
C ILE A 145 -6.60 -1.12 -3.09
N GLN A 146 -5.41 -1.62 -3.43
CA GLN A 146 -4.59 -2.44 -2.53
C GLN A 146 -4.19 -1.65 -1.29
N ILE A 147 -3.73 -0.40 -1.43
CA ILE A 147 -3.35 0.43 -0.28
C ILE A 147 -4.56 0.71 0.61
N ALA A 148 -5.70 1.06 0.02
CA ALA A 148 -6.90 1.47 0.76
C ALA A 148 -7.63 0.30 1.45
N LEU A 149 -7.79 -0.84 0.76
CA LEU A 149 -8.61 -1.96 1.24
C LEU A 149 -7.82 -3.09 1.86
N LEU A 150 -6.52 -3.23 1.54
CA LEU A 150 -5.65 -4.26 2.10
C LEU A 150 -4.62 -3.65 3.05
N VAL A 151 -3.65 -2.88 2.54
CA VAL A 151 -2.45 -2.50 3.31
C VAL A 151 -2.80 -1.69 4.56
N THR A 152 -3.55 -0.60 4.40
CA THR A 152 -3.91 0.29 5.51
C THR A 152 -4.70 -0.43 6.62
N PRO A 153 -5.83 -1.10 6.34
CA PRO A 153 -6.57 -1.80 7.38
C PRO A 153 -5.83 -3.04 7.91
N PHE A 154 -5.01 -3.70 7.10
CA PHE A 154 -4.15 -4.80 7.59
C PHE A 154 -3.15 -4.31 8.63
N LEU A 155 -2.49 -3.16 8.40
CA LEU A 155 -1.58 -2.55 9.37
C LEU A 155 -2.27 -2.18 10.69
N VAL A 156 -3.54 -1.76 10.65
CA VAL A 156 -4.34 -1.53 11.86
C VAL A 156 -4.55 -2.82 12.65
N ILE A 157 -4.87 -3.92 11.99
CA ILE A 157 -5.03 -5.22 12.64
C ILE A 157 -3.69 -5.76 13.18
N VAL A 158 -2.60 -5.62 12.44
CA VAL A 158 -1.26 -5.99 12.91
C VAL A 158 -0.89 -5.16 14.14
N GLY A 159 -1.12 -3.85 14.12
CA GLY A 159 -0.94 -2.98 15.28
C GLY A 159 -1.76 -3.47 16.48
N TRP A 160 -3.03 -3.80 16.27
CA TRP A 160 -3.90 -4.32 17.32
C TRP A 160 -3.37 -5.61 17.96
N ILE A 161 -2.89 -6.56 17.15
CA ILE A 161 -2.31 -7.83 17.62
C ILE A 161 -0.97 -7.60 18.34
N ALA A 162 -0.16 -6.67 17.85
CA ALA A 162 1.15 -6.33 18.41
C ALA A 162 1.09 -5.39 19.62
N GLY A 163 -0.09 -4.85 19.96
CA GLY A 163 -0.29 -3.92 21.08
C GLY A 163 0.06 -2.46 20.75
N TYR A 164 0.15 -2.08 19.48
CA TYR A 164 0.33 -0.71 19.03
C TYR A 164 -1.01 -0.08 18.62
N GLU A 165 -1.25 1.16 19.08
CA GLU A 165 -2.49 1.90 18.81
C GLU A 165 -2.50 2.54 17.40
N MET A 166 -2.55 1.69 16.37
CA MET A 166 -2.70 2.13 14.97
C MET A 166 -4.17 2.41 14.67
N THR A 167 -4.47 3.61 14.14
CA THR A 167 -5.85 4.05 13.86
C THR A 167 -6.03 4.43 12.39
N LEU A 168 -7.30 4.53 11.95
CA LEU A 168 -7.68 5.10 10.65
C LEU A 168 -8.03 6.59 10.77
N HIS A 169 -7.53 7.26 11.81
CA HIS A 169 -7.74 8.68 12.02
C HIS A 169 -6.61 9.47 11.37
N PHE A 170 -6.88 10.00 10.18
CA PHE A 170 -5.94 10.85 9.44
C PHE A 170 -6.18 12.32 9.82
N GLU A 171 -5.09 13.07 10.03
CA GLU A 171 -5.17 14.53 10.18
C GLU A 171 -5.60 15.16 8.84
N THR A 172 -6.61 16.02 8.88
CA THR A 172 -7.06 16.86 7.75
C THR A 172 -6.27 18.15 7.63
#